data_AF-R5GNL4-F1
#
_entry.id   AF-R5GNL4-F1
#
_cell.length_a   1.000
_cell.length_b   1.000
_cell.length_c   1.000
_cell.angle_alpha   90.00
_cell.angle_beta   90.00
_cell.angle_gamma   90.00
#
_symmetry.space_group_name_H-M   'P 1'
#
loop_
_entity.id
_entity.type
_entity.pdbx_description
1 polymer ?
#
loop_
_entity_poly.entity_id
_entity_poly.type
_entity_poly.pdbx_seq_one_letter_code
_entity_poly.pdbx_strand_id
1 'polypeptide(L)'
;MVKRISRSRARTRKARLRAFLRWFCYSVVLLFFYLWEVAPLIRGWCPLLIIPLATAVAMFEGEFAAGIFGVVCGLMLDVASGTLIGFSSMWLLAICPTISLLGQFWLKRSWLSHLVMNSIAVVFICLMDFLFLHWVWERESSGISFVHSLLPAYLWAILLSLPVYFLVRLISTRFRPKEERRLEEAVSDNAEEEE
;
A
#
# COMPACT_ATOMS: atom_id res chain seq x y z
N MET A 1 -23.23 -24.22 30.66
CA MET A 1 -22.97 -24.25 29.19
C MET A 1 -23.24 -22.91 28.48
N VAL A 2 -24.27 -22.13 28.88
CA VAL A 2 -24.66 -20.86 28.24
C VAL A 2 -23.60 -19.72 28.33
N LYS A 3 -22.81 -19.65 29.41
CA LYS A 3 -21.75 -18.62 29.58
C LYS A 3 -20.58 -18.74 28.57
N ARG A 4 -20.34 -19.91 27.95
CA ARG A 4 -19.29 -20.05 26.91
C ARG A 4 -19.71 -19.45 25.57
N ILE A 5 -21.00 -19.47 25.25
CA ILE A 5 -21.54 -19.03 23.95
C ILE A 5 -21.57 -17.50 23.87
N SER A 6 -21.87 -16.79 24.97
CA SER A 6 -21.84 -15.32 24.96
C SER A 6 -20.41 -14.75 24.84
N ARG A 7 -19.42 -15.47 25.38
CA ARG A 7 -17.99 -15.13 25.25
C ARG A 7 -17.43 -15.33 23.84
N SER A 8 -18.05 -16.15 22.96
CA SER A 8 -17.62 -16.28 21.56
C SER A 8 -18.15 -15.13 20.70
N ARG A 9 -19.42 -14.70 20.91
CA ARG A 9 -20.03 -13.55 20.22
C ARG A 9 -19.40 -12.21 20.62
N ALA A 10 -19.04 -12.02 21.89
CA ALA A 10 -18.34 -10.81 22.34
C ALA A 10 -16.90 -10.72 21.80
N ARG A 11 -16.24 -11.87 21.59
CA ARG A 11 -14.91 -11.94 20.96
C ARG A 11 -14.95 -11.62 19.47
N THR A 12 -15.95 -12.12 18.74
CA THR A 12 -16.15 -11.79 17.31
C THR A 12 -16.54 -10.34 17.06
N ARG A 13 -17.28 -9.69 17.98
CA ARG A 13 -17.61 -8.25 17.86
C ARG A 13 -16.39 -7.35 18.10
N LYS A 14 -15.54 -7.70 19.08
CA LYS A 14 -14.28 -6.99 19.33
C LYS A 14 -13.25 -7.22 18.21
N ALA A 15 -13.21 -8.40 17.61
CA ALA A 15 -12.38 -8.68 16.43
C ALA A 15 -12.83 -7.88 15.20
N ARG A 16 -14.14 -7.90 14.89
CA ARG A 16 -14.71 -7.07 13.80
C ARG A 16 -14.50 -5.57 14.02
N LEU A 17 -14.65 -5.09 15.24
CA LEU A 17 -14.42 -3.67 15.56
C LEU A 17 -12.95 -3.29 15.35
N ARG A 18 -11.99 -4.16 15.71
CA ARG A 18 -10.56 -3.91 15.48
C ARG A 18 -10.19 -3.99 14.01
N ALA A 19 -10.76 -4.92 13.25
CA ALA A 19 -10.60 -4.98 11.80
C ALA A 19 -11.14 -3.69 11.15
N PHE A 20 -12.34 -3.27 11.54
CA PHE A 20 -12.93 -2.01 11.09
C PHE A 20 -12.06 -0.81 11.46
N LEU A 21 -11.58 -0.73 12.70
CA LEU A 21 -10.72 0.37 13.17
C LEU A 21 -9.37 0.39 12.45
N ARG A 22 -8.81 -0.78 12.12
CA ARG A 22 -7.59 -0.91 11.31
C ARG A 22 -7.80 -0.35 9.90
N TRP A 23 -8.85 -0.78 9.21
CA TRP A 23 -9.21 -0.26 7.89
C TRP A 23 -9.57 1.22 7.92
N PHE A 24 -10.24 1.68 8.98
CA PHE A 24 -10.50 3.10 9.21
C PHE A 24 -9.20 3.89 9.39
N CYS A 25 -8.24 3.40 10.18
CA CYS A 25 -6.93 4.02 10.30
C CYS A 25 -6.17 4.06 8.95
N TYR A 26 -6.19 2.99 8.16
CA TYR A 26 -5.58 3.00 6.82
C TYR A 26 -6.24 4.04 5.91
N SER A 27 -7.58 4.13 5.93
CA SER A 27 -8.33 5.12 5.15
C SER A 27 -8.01 6.56 5.60
N VAL A 28 -7.87 6.82 6.91
CA VAL A 28 -7.47 8.13 7.43
C VAL A 28 -6.04 8.49 7.01
N VAL A 29 -5.10 7.55 7.05
CA VAL A 29 -3.71 7.78 6.60
C VAL A 29 -3.66 8.04 5.10
N LEU A 30 -4.42 7.26 4.32
CA LEU A 30 -4.55 7.46 2.87
C LEU A 30 -5.10 8.86 2.55
N LEU A 31 -6.15 9.27 3.25
CA LEU A 31 -6.76 10.59 3.06
C LEU A 31 -5.80 11.71 3.46
N PHE A 32 -5.01 11.54 4.53
CA PHE A 32 -3.99 12.49 4.92
C PHE A 32 -2.89 12.65 3.85
N PHE A 33 -2.42 11.54 3.27
CA PHE A 33 -1.44 11.57 2.18
C PHE A 33 -2.01 12.19 0.90
N TYR A 34 -3.26 11.88 0.57
CA TYR A 34 -3.95 12.49 -0.56
C TYR A 34 -4.10 14.02 -0.39
N LEU A 35 -4.51 14.48 0.79
CA LEU A 35 -4.60 15.92 1.06
C LEU A 35 -3.24 16.62 0.95
N TRP A 36 -2.18 15.96 1.41
CA TRP A 36 -0.82 16.46 1.28
C TRP A 36 -0.37 16.56 -0.18
N GLU A 37 -0.81 15.63 -1.02
CA GLU A 37 -0.48 15.60 -2.45
C GLU A 37 -1.24 16.66 -3.25
N VAL A 38 -2.53 16.83 -2.97
CA VAL A 38 -3.39 17.84 -3.63
C VAL A 38 -3.04 19.27 -3.19
N ALA A 39 -2.65 19.46 -1.91
CA ALA A 39 -2.32 20.75 -1.34
C ALA A 39 -0.94 20.71 -0.66
N PRO A 40 0.16 20.75 -1.42
CA PRO A 40 1.50 20.71 -0.85
C PRO A 40 1.73 21.95 0.02
N LEU A 41 1.95 21.74 1.32
CA LEU A 41 2.25 22.84 2.26
C LEU A 41 3.56 23.56 1.90
N ILE A 42 4.44 22.90 1.15
CA ILE A 42 5.72 23.43 0.68
C ILE A 42 5.71 23.43 -0.85
N ARG A 43 5.82 24.62 -1.45
CA ARG A 43 5.87 24.79 -2.92
C ARG A 43 7.01 23.93 -3.50
N GLY A 44 6.66 23.00 -4.40
CA GLY A 44 7.61 22.11 -5.08
C GLY A 44 7.85 20.76 -4.39
N TRP A 45 7.18 20.47 -3.28
CA TRP A 45 7.27 19.18 -2.58
C TRP A 45 5.94 18.42 -2.70
N CYS A 46 5.79 17.64 -3.78
CA CYS A 46 4.68 16.70 -3.95
C CYS A 46 5.19 15.26 -3.86
N PRO A 47 5.45 14.72 -2.65
CA PRO A 47 5.86 13.33 -2.52
C PRO A 47 4.65 12.42 -2.80
N LEU A 48 4.79 11.49 -3.77
CA LEU A 48 3.78 10.47 -4.08
C LEU A 48 3.74 9.40 -2.96
N LEU A 49 3.24 9.76 -1.78
CA LEU A 49 3.21 8.90 -0.59
C LEU A 49 2.12 7.82 -0.65
N ILE A 50 1.18 7.93 -1.59
CA ILE A 50 0.11 6.96 -1.79
C ILE A 50 0.68 5.60 -2.24
N ILE A 51 1.70 5.60 -3.11
CA ILE A 51 2.35 4.37 -3.59
C ILE A 51 3.03 3.57 -2.46
N PRO A 52 3.95 4.16 -1.64
CA PRO A 52 4.57 3.44 -0.54
C PRO A 52 3.57 3.04 0.55
N LEU A 53 2.45 3.75 0.70
CA LEU A 53 1.37 3.32 1.58
C LEU A 53 0.70 2.05 1.05
N ALA A 54 0.37 2.00 -0.24
CA ALA A 54 -0.26 0.83 -0.87
C ALA A 54 0.65 -0.41 -0.78
N THR A 55 1.95 -0.27 -1.09
CA THR A 55 2.91 -1.38 -0.99
C THR A 55 3.14 -1.82 0.45
N ALA A 56 3.15 -0.89 1.42
CA ALA A 56 3.25 -1.24 2.84
C ALA A 56 2.03 -2.02 3.32
N VAL A 57 0.81 -1.56 3.01
CA VAL A 57 -0.42 -2.28 3.37
C VAL A 57 -0.48 -3.66 2.70
N ALA A 58 -0.04 -3.78 1.44
CA ALA A 58 0.05 -5.04 0.73
C ALA A 58 0.95 -6.09 1.40
N MET A 59 2.01 -5.67 2.11
CA MET A 59 2.86 -6.61 2.87
C MET A 59 2.23 -7.08 4.21
N PHE A 60 1.18 -6.40 4.68
CA PHE A 60 0.53 -6.71 5.95
C PHE A 60 -0.85 -7.36 5.82
N GLU A 61 -1.49 -7.21 4.67
CA GLU A 61 -2.83 -7.73 4.38
C GLU A 61 -2.77 -8.83 3.32
N GLY A 62 -3.86 -9.60 3.17
CA GLY A 62 -3.96 -10.64 2.13
C GLY A 62 -4.19 -10.08 0.72
N GLU A 63 -4.04 -10.92 -0.31
CA GLU A 63 -3.95 -10.47 -1.70
C GLU A 63 -5.20 -9.74 -2.20
N PHE A 64 -6.40 -10.21 -1.83
CA PHE A 64 -7.67 -9.57 -2.21
C PHE A 64 -7.84 -8.20 -1.55
N ALA A 65 -7.50 -8.11 -0.26
CA ALA A 65 -7.57 -6.88 0.50
C ALA A 65 -6.57 -5.84 -0.02
N ALA A 66 -5.35 -6.29 -0.32
CA ALA A 66 -4.29 -5.48 -0.91
C ALA A 66 -4.67 -4.97 -2.31
N GLY A 67 -5.28 -5.80 -3.14
CA GLY A 67 -5.74 -5.42 -4.48
C GLY A 67 -6.82 -4.33 -4.46
N ILE A 68 -7.87 -4.50 -3.65
CA ILE A 68 -8.94 -3.50 -3.53
C ILE A 68 -8.39 -2.18 -2.99
N PHE A 69 -7.53 -2.24 -1.97
CA PHE A 69 -6.88 -1.04 -1.44
C PHE A 69 -5.98 -0.37 -2.48
N GLY A 70 -5.22 -1.16 -3.25
CA GLY A 70 -4.38 -0.68 -4.34
C GLY A 70 -5.15 0.07 -5.43
N VAL A 71 -6.33 -0.43 -5.82
CA VAL A 71 -7.22 0.26 -6.77
C VAL A 71 -7.68 1.61 -6.22
N VAL A 72 -8.14 1.66 -4.97
CA VAL A 72 -8.60 2.91 -4.35
C VAL A 72 -7.46 3.92 -4.26
N CYS A 73 -6.26 3.47 -3.85
CA CYS A 73 -5.06 4.29 -3.83
C CYS A 73 -4.71 4.83 -5.23
N GLY A 74 -4.73 3.98 -6.25
CA GLY A 74 -4.44 4.40 -7.62
C GLY A 74 -5.47 5.40 -8.16
N LEU A 75 -6.75 5.24 -7.84
CA LEU A 75 -7.79 6.19 -8.27
C LEU A 75 -7.58 7.55 -7.62
N MET A 76 -7.24 7.57 -6.32
CA MET A 76 -6.91 8.82 -5.63
C MET A 76 -5.66 9.47 -6.21
N LEU A 77 -4.65 8.68 -6.58
CA LEU A 77 -3.44 9.18 -7.22
C LEU A 77 -3.72 9.79 -8.61
N ASP A 78 -4.55 9.12 -9.41
CA ASP A 78 -4.97 9.63 -10.73
C ASP A 78 -5.70 10.97 -10.61
N VAL A 79 -6.58 11.11 -9.60
CA VAL A 79 -7.30 12.37 -9.32
C VAL A 79 -6.34 13.46 -8.84
N ALA A 80 -5.35 13.13 -8.01
CA ALA A 80 -4.37 14.11 -7.51
C ALA A 80 -3.43 14.61 -8.62
N SER A 81 -3.00 13.70 -9.51
CA SER A 81 -2.08 14.00 -10.60
C SER A 81 -2.75 14.62 -11.82
N GLY A 82 -4.09 14.57 -11.91
CA GLY A 82 -4.85 15.04 -13.06
C GLY A 82 -4.61 14.21 -14.33
N THR A 83 -4.14 12.98 -14.17
CA THR A 83 -3.88 12.01 -15.24
C THR A 83 -5.16 11.27 -15.62
N LEU A 84 -5.08 10.37 -16.62
CA LEU A 84 -6.24 9.56 -17.00
C LEU A 84 -6.70 8.70 -15.81
N ILE A 85 -7.97 8.87 -15.43
CA ILE A 85 -8.59 8.08 -14.35
C ILE A 85 -8.47 6.60 -14.69
N GLY A 86 -7.85 5.84 -13.80
CA GLY A 86 -7.67 4.40 -13.93
C GLY A 86 -6.27 3.98 -14.37
N PHE A 87 -5.41 4.89 -14.82
CA PHE A 87 -4.07 4.53 -15.28
C PHE A 87 -3.22 3.98 -14.13
N SER A 88 -3.03 4.74 -13.05
CA SER A 88 -2.26 4.28 -11.88
C SER A 88 -2.98 3.14 -11.16
N SER A 89 -4.31 3.16 -11.19
CA SER A 89 -5.18 2.15 -10.59
C SER A 89 -4.94 0.75 -11.16
N MET A 90 -4.80 0.64 -12.49
CA MET A 90 -4.53 -0.64 -13.15
C MET A 90 -3.17 -1.23 -12.73
N TRP A 91 -2.14 -0.38 -12.64
CA TRP A 91 -0.81 -0.84 -12.25
C TRP A 91 -0.73 -1.21 -10.77
N LEU A 92 -1.32 -0.41 -9.89
CA LEU A 92 -1.40 -0.72 -8.45
C LEU A 92 -2.25 -1.96 -8.17
N LEU A 93 -3.29 -2.22 -8.96
CA LEU A 93 -4.07 -3.46 -8.90
C LEU A 93 -3.23 -4.69 -9.24
N ALA A 94 -2.28 -4.60 -10.17
CA ALA A 94 -1.38 -5.70 -10.47
C ALA A 94 -0.30 -5.87 -9.38
N ILE A 95 0.34 -4.75 -8.99
CA ILE A 95 1.49 -4.77 -8.09
C ILE A 95 1.12 -5.16 -6.65
N CYS A 96 0.01 -4.66 -6.10
CA CYS A 96 -0.33 -4.87 -4.69
C CYS A 96 -0.61 -6.36 -4.35
N PRO A 97 -1.44 -7.10 -5.10
CA PRO A 97 -1.62 -8.53 -4.91
C PRO A 97 -0.32 -9.33 -5.12
N THR A 98 0.49 -8.97 -6.12
CA THR A 98 1.79 -9.63 -6.34
C THR A 98 2.72 -9.45 -5.15
N ILE A 99 2.82 -8.25 -4.58
CA ILE A 99 3.62 -7.99 -3.37
C ILE A 99 3.09 -8.79 -2.17
N SER A 100 1.77 -8.83 -1.99
CA SER A 100 1.13 -9.62 -0.94
C SER A 100 1.46 -11.10 -1.06
N LEU A 101 1.36 -11.65 -2.28
CA LEU A 101 1.63 -13.06 -2.54
C LEU A 101 3.13 -13.38 -2.35
N LEU A 102 4.03 -12.53 -2.85
CA LEU A 102 5.47 -12.66 -2.61
C LEU A 102 5.81 -12.57 -1.11
N GLY A 103 5.07 -11.76 -0.37
CA GLY A 103 5.14 -11.62 1.08
C GLY A 103 4.80 -12.91 1.84
N GLN A 104 3.96 -13.77 1.27
CA GLN A 104 3.57 -15.04 1.88
C GLN A 104 4.62 -16.13 1.60
N PHE A 105 5.16 -16.22 0.38
CA PHE A 105 6.05 -17.33 -0.02
C PHE A 105 7.55 -17.06 0.16
N TRP A 106 8.02 -15.83 -0.06
CA TRP A 106 9.46 -15.56 -0.27
C TRP A 106 10.02 -14.43 0.60
N LEU A 107 9.20 -13.45 0.99
CA LEU A 107 9.69 -12.25 1.64
C LEU A 107 9.75 -12.40 3.16
N LYS A 108 10.97 -12.52 3.71
CA LYS A 108 11.19 -12.24 5.14
C LYS A 108 10.70 -10.83 5.44
N ARG A 109 9.89 -10.68 6.50
CA ARG A 109 9.21 -9.44 6.91
C ARG A 109 10.18 -8.40 7.48
N SER A 110 11.12 -7.95 6.65
CA SER A 110 12.16 -6.98 6.96
C SER A 110 11.86 -5.62 6.31
N TRP A 111 12.41 -4.55 6.90
CA TRP A 111 12.31 -3.21 6.34
C TRP A 111 13.07 -3.09 4.99
N LEU A 112 14.13 -3.87 4.79
CA LEU A 112 14.87 -3.97 3.53
C LEU A 112 14.01 -4.56 2.42
N SER A 113 13.26 -5.63 2.71
CA SER A 113 12.39 -6.27 1.73
C SER A 113 11.27 -5.34 1.26
N HIS A 114 10.68 -4.55 2.18
CA HIS A 114 9.71 -3.52 1.80
C HIS A 114 10.34 -2.43 0.92
N LEU A 115 11.53 -1.93 1.29
CA LEU A 115 12.23 -0.91 0.51
C LEU A 115 12.50 -1.38 -0.93
N VAL A 116 12.97 -2.61 -1.10
CA VAL A 116 13.25 -3.19 -2.42
C VAL A 116 11.97 -3.33 -3.24
N MET A 117 10.92 -3.91 -2.68
CA MET A 117 9.65 -4.08 -3.40
C MET A 117 9.00 -2.74 -3.75
N ASN A 118 9.04 -1.78 -2.82
CA ASN A 118 8.56 -0.43 -3.08
C ASN A 118 9.37 0.27 -4.18
N SER A 119 10.70 0.12 -4.17
CA SER A 119 11.56 0.72 -5.19
C SER A 119 11.27 0.13 -6.57
N ILE A 120 11.10 -1.18 -6.68
CA ILE A 120 10.73 -1.85 -7.93
C ILE A 120 9.36 -1.36 -8.42
N ALA A 121 8.37 -1.29 -7.54
CA ALA A 121 7.04 -0.80 -7.87
C ALA A 121 7.06 0.65 -8.35
N VAL A 122 7.78 1.53 -7.65
CA VAL A 122 7.93 2.95 -8.01
C VAL A 122 8.62 3.11 -9.36
N VAL A 123 9.72 2.41 -9.60
CA VAL A 123 10.43 2.46 -10.89
C VAL A 123 9.55 1.96 -12.02
N PHE A 124 8.78 0.90 -11.78
CA PHE A 124 7.86 0.36 -12.77
C PHE A 124 6.74 1.36 -13.12
N ILE A 125 6.08 1.94 -12.12
CA ILE A 125 5.04 2.96 -12.32
C ILE A 125 5.64 4.19 -13.03
N CYS A 126 6.81 4.66 -12.59
CA CYS A 126 7.51 5.78 -13.21
C CYS A 126 7.84 5.50 -14.69
N LEU A 127 8.23 4.28 -15.04
CA LEU A 127 8.50 3.91 -16.44
C LEU A 127 7.23 3.88 -17.28
N MET A 128 6.14 3.34 -16.72
CA MET A 128 4.84 3.30 -17.39
C MET A 128 4.25 4.70 -17.59
N ASP A 129 4.34 5.57 -16.58
CA ASP A 129 3.99 6.99 -16.68
C ASP A 129 4.78 7.66 -17.79
N PHE A 130 6.11 7.49 -17.81
CA PHE A 130 6.97 8.06 -18.85
C PHE A 130 6.56 7.61 -20.25
N LEU A 131 6.31 6.31 -20.43
CA LEU A 131 5.89 5.74 -21.71
C LEU A 131 4.53 6.31 -22.15
N PHE A 132 3.60 6.46 -21.21
CA PHE A 132 2.27 7.01 -21.48
C PHE A 132 2.33 8.50 -21.86
N LEU A 133 3.06 9.31 -21.08
CA LEU A 133 3.27 10.72 -21.35
C LEU A 133 3.97 10.95 -22.71
N HIS A 134 4.91 10.09 -23.07
CA HIS A 134 5.63 10.18 -24.34
C HIS A 134 4.77 9.74 -25.54
N TRP A 135 4.05 8.62 -25.42
CA TRP A 135 3.33 8.00 -26.55
C TRP A 135 1.93 8.60 -26.78
N VAL A 136 1.21 8.93 -25.70
CA VAL A 136 -0.19 9.37 -25.80
C VAL A 136 -0.31 10.88 -25.90
N TRP A 137 0.58 11.63 -25.25
CA TRP A 137 0.37 13.08 -25.07
C TRP A 137 1.17 13.97 -26.04
N GLU A 138 2.12 13.44 -26.83
CA GLU A 138 2.93 14.16 -27.85
C GLU A 138 3.24 15.64 -27.53
N ARG A 139 3.52 16.00 -26.27
CA ARG A 139 3.89 17.38 -25.94
C ARG A 139 5.38 17.54 -26.16
N GLU A 140 5.75 18.49 -27.00
CA GLU A 140 7.14 18.89 -27.21
C GLU A 140 7.84 19.37 -25.91
N SER A 141 7.08 19.63 -24.84
CA SER A 141 7.57 19.97 -23.49
C SER A 141 7.35 18.90 -22.40
N SER A 142 6.81 17.72 -22.74
CA SER A 142 6.45 16.67 -21.74
C SER A 142 7.66 16.17 -20.95
N GLY A 143 8.78 15.94 -21.66
CA GLY A 143 9.97 15.33 -21.06
C GLY A 143 10.62 16.22 -20.01
N ILE A 144 10.63 17.54 -20.22
CA ILE A 144 11.26 18.50 -19.31
C ILE A 144 10.45 18.61 -18.00
N SER A 145 9.11 18.65 -18.10
CA SER A 145 8.23 18.70 -16.93
C SER A 145 8.26 17.40 -16.13
N PHE A 146 8.38 16.25 -16.81
CA PHE A 146 8.49 14.93 -16.17
C PHE A 146 9.77 14.79 -15.36
N VAL A 147 10.92 15.13 -15.95
CA VAL A 147 12.23 15.01 -15.28
C VAL A 147 12.35 15.97 -14.10
N HIS A 148 11.80 17.19 -14.21
CA HIS A 148 11.94 18.18 -13.14
C HIS A 148 10.89 18.07 -12.03
N SER A 149 9.71 17.48 -12.28
CA SER A 149 8.62 17.44 -11.28
C SER A 149 8.26 16.02 -10.82
N LEU A 150 8.18 15.05 -11.73
CA LEU A 150 7.74 13.69 -11.41
C LEU A 150 8.88 12.81 -10.89
N LEU A 151 10.06 12.90 -11.51
CA LEU A 151 11.25 12.17 -11.09
C LEU A 151 11.66 12.44 -9.62
N PRO A 152 11.75 13.70 -9.16
CA PRO A 152 12.03 13.97 -7.75
C PRO A 152 10.89 13.48 -6.83
N ALA A 153 9.63 13.57 -7.26
CA ALA A 153 8.51 13.06 -6.47
C ALA A 153 8.60 11.54 -6.22
N TYR A 154 8.99 10.77 -7.24
CA TYR A 154 9.24 9.33 -7.12
C TYR A 154 10.46 8.99 -6.25
N LEU A 155 11.55 9.76 -6.35
CA LEU A 155 12.70 9.65 -5.46
C LEU A 155 12.31 9.89 -3.99
N TRP A 156 11.48 10.92 -3.75
CA TRP A 156 10.94 11.18 -2.42
C TRP A 156 10.00 10.07 -1.95
N ALA A 157 9.22 9.45 -2.82
CA ALA A 157 8.37 8.30 -2.48
C ALA A 157 9.20 7.08 -2.03
N ILE A 158 10.38 6.86 -2.63
CA ILE A 158 11.33 5.83 -2.18
C ILE A 158 11.94 6.21 -0.84
N LEU A 159 12.41 7.45 -0.67
CA LEU A 159 13.07 7.88 0.57
C LEU A 159 12.09 7.89 1.78
N LEU A 160 10.87 8.35 1.55
CA LEU A 160 9.80 8.40 2.55
C LEU A 160 9.08 7.05 2.72
N SER A 161 9.43 6.01 1.96
CA SER A 161 8.87 4.68 2.16
C SER A 161 9.23 4.08 3.53
N LEU A 162 10.39 4.41 4.10
CA LEU A 162 10.82 3.95 5.43
C LEU A 162 9.92 4.45 6.58
N PRO A 163 9.65 5.77 6.73
CA PRO A 163 8.73 6.25 7.76
C PRO A 163 7.29 5.76 7.51
N VAL A 164 6.86 5.64 6.26
CA VAL A 164 5.54 5.08 5.91
C VAL A 164 5.43 3.63 6.34
N TYR A 165 6.45 2.80 6.06
CA TYR A 165 6.51 1.42 6.52
C TYR A 165 6.43 1.32 8.04
N PHE A 166 7.17 2.17 8.75
CA PHE A 166 7.14 2.18 10.22
C PHE A 166 5.75 2.56 10.75
N LEU A 167 5.09 3.54 10.12
CA LEU A 167 3.74 3.97 10.48
C LEU A 167 2.73 2.83 10.28
N VAL A 168 2.75 2.18 9.11
CA VAL A 168 1.87 1.03 8.82
C VAL A 168 2.19 -0.15 9.74
N ARG A 169 3.47 -0.41 10.03
CA ARG A 169 3.87 -1.44 10.99
C ARG A 169 3.36 -1.12 12.40
N LEU A 170 3.40 0.14 12.84
CA LEU A 170 2.88 0.55 14.14
C LEU A 170 1.36 0.34 14.22
N ILE A 171 0.63 0.70 13.16
CA ILE A 171 -0.82 0.48 13.05
C ILE A 171 -1.11 -1.03 13.08
N SER A 172 -0.44 -1.80 12.21
CA SER A 172 -0.63 -3.25 12.11
C SER A 172 -0.30 -3.94 13.44
N THR A 173 0.82 -3.63 14.08
CA THR A 173 1.21 -4.24 15.37
C THR A 173 0.30 -3.82 16.52
N ARG A 174 -0.24 -2.60 16.51
CA ARG A 174 -1.17 -2.11 17.54
C ARG A 174 -2.55 -2.76 17.44
N PHE A 175 -3.01 -3.06 16.23
CA PHE A 175 -4.38 -3.56 15.99
C PHE A 175 -4.47 -5.07 15.74
N ARG A 176 -3.36 -5.75 15.42
CA ARG A 176 -3.32 -7.20 15.17
C ARG A 176 -3.09 -7.97 16.49
N PRO A 177 -4.12 -8.65 17.04
CA PRO A 177 -3.96 -9.40 18.29
C PRO A 177 -3.03 -10.60 18.07
N LYS A 178 -2.29 -10.97 19.12
CA LYS A 178 -1.32 -12.08 19.19
C LYS A 178 -1.83 -13.45 18.72
N GLU A 179 -3.15 -13.62 18.50
CA GLU A 179 -3.80 -14.90 18.20
C GLU A 179 -3.99 -15.18 16.70
N GLU A 180 -4.16 -14.17 15.83
CA GLU A 180 -4.16 -14.39 14.37
C GLU A 180 -2.76 -14.74 13.87
N ARG A 181 -1.72 -14.20 14.53
CA ARG A 181 -0.33 -14.60 14.27
C ARG A 181 -0.10 -16.08 14.58
N ARG A 182 -0.68 -16.60 15.68
CA ARG A 182 -0.63 -18.03 16.03
C ARG A 182 -1.45 -18.91 15.10
N LEU A 183 -2.54 -18.39 14.52
CA LEU A 183 -3.35 -19.13 13.55
C LEU A 183 -2.68 -19.18 12.18
N GLU A 184 -2.08 -18.08 11.72
CA GLU A 184 -1.27 -18.09 10.49
C GLU A 184 0.03 -18.89 10.67
N GLU A 185 0.72 -18.77 11.81
CA GLU A 185 1.89 -19.61 12.12
C GLU A 185 1.49 -21.09 12.21
N ALA A 186 0.36 -21.46 12.82
CA ALA A 186 -0.12 -22.84 12.87
C ALA A 186 -0.64 -23.36 11.52
N VAL A 187 -1.17 -22.50 10.64
CA VAL A 187 -1.57 -22.89 9.28
C VAL A 187 -0.34 -23.02 8.37
N SER A 188 0.68 -22.18 8.55
CA SER A 188 1.96 -22.28 7.85
C SER A 188 2.75 -23.52 8.29
N ASP A 189 2.86 -23.79 9.60
CA ASP A 189 3.49 -25.02 10.14
C ASP A 189 2.80 -26.26 9.58
N ASN A 190 1.46 -26.31 9.60
CA ASN A 190 0.72 -27.46 9.07
C ASN A 190 0.88 -27.63 7.55
N ALA A 191 1.04 -26.54 6.80
CA ALA A 191 1.27 -26.61 5.35
C ALA A 191 2.70 -27.03 5.01
N GLU A 192 3.69 -26.69 5.85
CA GLU A 192 5.06 -27.18 5.74
C GLU A 192 5.22 -28.64 6.24
N GLU A 193 4.34 -29.13 7.12
CA GLU A 193 4.30 -30.54 7.56
C GLU A 193 3.56 -31.47 6.57
N GLU A 194 2.75 -30.94 5.66
CA GLU A 194 2.01 -31.71 4.64
C GLU A 194 2.74 -31.83 3.28
N GLU A 195 3.88 -31.16 3.09
CA GLU A 195 4.83 -31.34 1.96
C GLU A 195 6.00 -32.28 2.31
#